data_AF-A0A849VHS5-F1
#
_entry.id   AF-A0A849VHS5-F1
#
_cell.length_a   1.000
_cell.length_b   1.000
_cell.length_c   1.000
_cell.angle_alpha   90.00
_cell.angle_beta   90.00
_cell.angle_gamma   90.00
#
_symmetry.space_group_name_H-M   'P 1'
#
loop_
_entity.id
_entity.type
_entity.pdbx_description
1 polymer ?
#
loop_
_entity_poly.entity_id
_entity_poly.type
_entity_poly.pdbx_seq_one_letter_code
_entity_poly.pdbx_strand_id
1 'polypeptide(L)'
;MRSFLIFWAGPLTFLWGWYFLSYYDLSMGMYFFSREMHDLVFQIYGQALGIAPESIPPLVARACIIDTGLVLGLIAFRRRRKIIAWVKEWRAARAGYGKELPSISVS
;
A
#
# COMPACT_ATOMS: atom_id res chain seq x y z
N MET A 1 9.66 9.82 -12.29
CA MET A 1 8.61 8.90 -11.79
C MET A 1 9.02 8.18 -10.51
N ARG A 2 10.24 7.63 -10.41
CA ARG A 2 10.71 7.00 -9.15
C ARG A 2 10.67 7.96 -7.96
N SER A 3 11.20 9.17 -8.10
CA SER A 3 11.16 10.18 -7.03
C SER A 3 9.73 10.56 -6.63
N PHE A 4 8.83 10.75 -7.61
CA PHE A 4 7.41 11.03 -7.35
C PHE A 4 6.75 9.93 -6.49
N LEU A 5 7.00 8.66 -6.81
CA LEU A 5 6.49 7.54 -6.02
C LEU A 5 7.10 7.46 -4.62
N ILE A 6 8.39 7.79 -4.46
CA ILE A 6 9.05 7.80 -3.15
C ILE A 6 8.49 8.93 -2.27
N PHE A 7 8.36 10.13 -2.83
CA PHE A 7 7.78 11.28 -2.11
C PHE A 7 6.29 11.10 -1.80
N TRP A 8 5.57 10.29 -2.59
CA TRP A 8 4.17 9.96 -2.33
C TRP A 8 4.02 8.79 -1.32
N ALA A 9 4.73 7.69 -1.52
CA ALA A 9 4.63 6.51 -0.66
C ALA A 9 5.32 6.68 0.69
N GLY A 10 6.37 7.51 0.77
CA GLY A 10 7.11 7.81 1.99
C GLY A 10 6.23 8.30 3.14
N PRO A 11 5.51 9.43 3.01
CA PRO A 11 4.64 9.92 4.06
C PRO A 11 3.50 8.94 4.39
N LEU A 12 2.95 8.23 3.39
CA LEU A 12 1.96 7.17 3.63
C LEU A 12 2.54 6.06 4.51
N THR A 13 3.73 5.58 4.17
CA THR A 13 4.41 4.48 4.89
C THR A 13 4.76 4.91 6.30
N PHE A 14 5.18 6.16 6.49
CA PHE A 14 5.45 6.72 7.80
C PHE A 14 4.18 6.79 8.65
N LEU A 15 3.08 7.29 8.09
CA LEU A 15 1.78 7.38 8.79
C LEU A 15 1.27 6.00 9.21
N TRP A 16 1.28 5.04 8.28
CA TRP A 16 0.87 3.66 8.58
C TRP A 16 1.81 2.97 9.56
N GLY A 17 3.12 3.16 9.39
CA GLY A 17 4.13 2.60 10.29
C GLY A 17 3.92 3.08 11.71
N TRP A 18 3.76 4.38 11.91
CA TRP A 18 3.43 4.96 13.21
C TRP A 18 2.08 4.45 13.74
N TYR A 19 1.03 4.44 12.90
CA TYR A 19 -0.29 3.95 13.29
C TYR A 19 -0.23 2.52 13.83
N PHE A 20 0.44 1.59 13.13
CA PHE A 20 0.55 0.20 13.57
C PHE A 20 1.45 0.06 14.80
N LEU A 21 2.59 0.75 14.85
CA LEU A 21 3.47 0.70 16.03
C LEU A 21 2.74 1.17 17.28
N SER A 22 2.08 2.33 17.20
CA SER A 22 1.34 2.92 18.32
C SER A 22 0.10 2.10 18.69
N TYR A 23 -0.61 1.54 17.70
CA TYR A 23 -1.75 0.66 17.95
C TYR A 23 -1.32 -0.62 18.68
N TYR A 24 -0.21 -1.25 18.31
CA TYR A 24 0.29 -2.46 19.01
C TYR A 24 1.10 -2.14 20.27
N ASP A 25 1.15 -0.88 20.70
CA ASP A 25 1.92 -0.40 21.83
C ASP A 25 3.41 -0.77 21.77
N LEU A 26 3.97 -0.76 20.55
CA LEU A 26 5.39 -0.95 20.27
C LEU A 26 6.15 0.35 20.57
N SER A 27 6.07 0.78 21.82
CA SER A 27 6.63 2.05 22.28
C SER A 27 8.16 2.09 22.17
N MET A 28 8.85 0.95 22.32
CA MET A 28 10.32 0.86 22.32
C MET A 28 10.98 1.87 23.28
N GLY A 29 10.28 2.27 24.34
CA GLY A 29 10.71 3.31 25.28
C GLY A 29 10.43 4.75 24.83
N MET A 30 9.81 4.97 23.68
CA MET A 30 9.39 6.27 23.16
C MET A 30 7.87 6.46 23.30
N TYR A 31 7.46 7.54 23.98
CA TYR A 31 6.04 7.90 24.14
C TYR A 31 5.31 8.07 22.80
N PHE A 32 6.02 8.51 21.75
CA PHE A 32 5.42 8.74 20.44
C PHE A 32 4.79 7.47 19.83
N PHE A 33 5.33 6.28 20.14
CA PHE A 33 4.80 5.00 19.65
C PHE A 33 3.97 4.27 20.72
N SER A 34 3.51 4.97 21.76
CA SER A 34 2.62 4.39 22.76
C SER A 34 1.17 4.41 22.29
N ARG A 35 0.36 3.53 22.86
CA ARG A 35 -1.09 3.55 22.69
C ARG A 35 -1.74 4.81 23.28
N GLU A 36 -1.17 5.36 24.34
CA GLU A 36 -1.68 6.59 24.96
C GLU A 36 -1.58 7.79 24.00
N MET A 37 -0.44 7.95 23.33
CA MET A 37 -0.26 8.98 22.30
C MET A 37 -1.19 8.76 21.11
N HIS A 38 -1.38 7.50 20.70
CA HIS A 38 -2.33 7.14 19.64
C HIS A 38 -3.73 7.66 19.96
N ASP A 39 -4.25 7.30 21.13
CA ASP A 39 -5.59 7.65 21.57
C ASP A 39 -5.75 9.17 21.73
N LEU A 40 -4.74 9.85 22.28
CA LEU A 40 -4.73 11.31 22.41
C LEU A 40 -4.83 12.01 21.04
N VAL A 41 -4.04 11.56 20.06
CA VAL A 41 -4.06 12.12 18.70
C VAL A 41 -5.42 11.93 18.06
N PHE A 42 -6.00 10.73 18.13
CA PHE A 42 -7.33 10.48 17.56
C PHE A 42 -8.44 11.23 18.30
N GLN A 43 -8.32 11.44 19.60
CA GLN A 43 -9.26 12.25 20.36
C GLN A 43 -9.23 13.72 19.90
N ILE A 44 -8.05 14.30 19.73
CA ILE A 44 -7.88 15.68 19.23
C ILE A 44 -8.47 15.81 17.83
N TYR A 45 -8.17 14.87 16.93
CA TYR A 45 -8.73 14.89 15.58
C TYR A 45 -10.24 14.67 15.57
N GLY A 46 -10.78 13.79 16.43
CA GLY A 46 -12.21 13.55 16.56
C GLY A 46 -12.95 14.81 16.99
N GLN A 47 -12.41 15.54 17.97
CA GLN A 47 -12.94 16.82 18.40
C GLN A 47 -12.86 17.89 17.31
N ALA A 48 -11.72 17.98 16.60
CA ALA A 48 -11.53 18.96 15.53
C ALA A 48 -12.46 18.72 14.32
N LEU A 49 -12.71 17.44 13.98
CA LEU A 49 -13.56 17.04 12.86
C LEU A 49 -15.04 16.88 13.23
N GLY A 50 -15.37 16.89 14.52
CA GLY A 50 -16.72 16.66 15.02
C GLY A 50 -17.23 15.22 14.78
N ILE A 51 -16.33 14.25 14.71
CA ILE A 51 -16.65 12.83 14.48
C ILE A 51 -16.04 11.95 15.57
N ALA A 52 -16.55 10.73 15.69
CA ALA A 52 -16.07 9.78 16.67
C ALA A 52 -14.61 9.36 16.35
N PRO A 53 -13.67 9.40 17.31
CA PRO A 53 -12.25 9.09 17.09
C PRO A 53 -11.99 7.75 16.39
N GLU A 54 -12.83 6.76 16.68
CA GLU A 54 -12.75 5.38 16.18
C GLU A 54 -13.15 5.29 14.70
N SER A 55 -13.87 6.30 14.20
CA SER A 55 -14.25 6.41 12.79
C SER A 55 -13.14 6.99 11.90
N ILE A 56 -12.13 7.63 12.49
CA ILE A 56 -11.05 8.30 11.74
C ILE A 56 -10.15 7.28 11.04
N PRO A 57 -9.59 6.24 11.70
CA PRO A 57 -8.73 5.28 11.02
C PRO A 57 -9.35 4.63 9.78
N PRO A 58 -10.60 4.12 9.79
CA PRO A 58 -11.21 3.52 8.61
C PRO A 58 -11.50 4.56 7.50
N LEU A 59 -11.77 5.82 7.83
CA LEU A 59 -11.92 6.89 6.85
C LEU A 59 -10.59 7.19 6.14
N VAL A 60 -9.51 7.35 6.90
CA VAL A 60 -8.16 7.55 6.36
C VAL A 60 -7.74 6.36 5.51
N ALA A 61 -8.02 5.13 5.97
CA ALA A 61 -7.74 3.92 5.21
C ALA A 61 -8.39 3.91 3.82
N ARG A 62 -9.69 4.25 3.76
CA ARG A 62 -10.43 4.34 2.50
C ARG A 62 -9.86 5.41 1.58
N ALA A 63 -9.53 6.59 2.13
CA ALA A 63 -8.91 7.66 1.37
C ALA A 63 -7.56 7.22 0.76
N CYS A 64 -6.70 6.56 1.55
CA CYS A 64 -5.42 6.03 1.08
C CYS A 64 -5.58 4.98 -0.03
N ILE A 65 -6.56 4.07 0.09
CA ILE A 65 -6.81 3.05 -0.94
C ILE A 65 -7.22 3.71 -2.27
N ILE A 66 -8.15 4.68 -2.21
CA ILE A 66 -8.61 5.41 -3.39
C ILE A 66 -7.45 6.19 -4.02
N ASP A 67 -6.70 6.95 -3.23
CA ASP A 67 -5.55 7.73 -3.69
C ASP A 67 -4.47 6.84 -4.34
N THR A 68 -4.14 5.71 -3.71
CA THR A 68 -3.21 4.71 -4.26
C THR A 68 -3.72 4.15 -5.59
N GLY A 69 -5.01 3.82 -5.66
CA GLY A 69 -5.65 3.34 -6.87
C GLY A 69 -5.56 4.35 -8.01
N LEU A 70 -5.78 5.64 -7.71
CA LEU A 70 -5.67 6.73 -8.70
C LEU A 70 -4.23 6.91 -9.19
N VAL A 71 -3.25 6.92 -8.29
CA VAL A 71 -1.83 7.05 -8.65
C VAL A 71 -1.38 5.88 -9.51
N LEU A 72 -1.69 4.64 -9.11
CA LEU A 72 -1.36 3.45 -9.87
C LEU A 72 -2.10 3.39 -11.21
N GLY A 73 -3.38 3.78 -11.24
CA GLY A 73 -4.18 3.87 -12.45
C GLY A 73 -3.61 4.87 -13.44
N LEU A 74 -3.21 6.05 -12.97
CA LEU A 74 -2.57 7.07 -13.80
C LEU A 74 -1.22 6.57 -14.36
N ILE A 75 -0.40 5.92 -13.55
CA ILE A 75 0.87 5.35 -13.98
C ILE A 75 0.65 4.24 -15.01
N ALA A 76 -0.33 3.36 -14.77
CA ALA A 76 -0.70 2.29 -15.68
C ALA A 76 -1.16 2.86 -17.03
N PHE A 77 -2.00 3.90 -17.02
CA PHE A 77 -2.47 4.56 -18.23
C PHE A 77 -1.33 5.23 -19.02
N ARG A 78 -0.42 5.94 -18.33
CA ARG A 78 0.76 6.58 -18.94
C ARG A 78 1.75 5.56 -19.51
N ARG A 79 1.88 4.39 -18.88
CA ARG A 79 2.80 3.32 -19.28
C ARG A 79 2.13 2.16 -20.03
N ARG A 80 0.87 2.32 -20.44
CA ARG A 80 0.05 1.24 -21.03
C ARG A 80 0.76 0.46 -22.13
N ARG A 81 1.49 1.15 -23.02
CA ARG A 81 2.24 0.51 -24.11
C ARG A 81 3.36 -0.41 -23.61
N LYS A 82 4.10 0.03 -22.59
CA LYS A 82 5.18 -0.76 -21.96
C LYS A 82 4.61 -1.94 -21.18
N ILE A 83 3.49 -1.73 -20.48
CA ILE A 83 2.81 -2.78 -19.72
C ILE A 83 2.28 -3.86 -20.67
N ILE A 84 1.61 -3.47 -21.77
CA ILE A 84 1.09 -4.42 -22.77
C ILE A 84 2.25 -5.22 -23.41
N ALA A 85 3.36 -4.57 -23.76
CA ALA A 85 4.54 -5.26 -24.29
C ALA A 85 5.09 -6.29 -23.29
N TRP A 86 5.29 -5.89 -22.03
CA TRP A 86 5.73 -6.78 -20.95
C TRP A 86 4.78 -7.96 -20.71
N VAL A 87 3.45 -7.72 -20.70
CA VAL A 87 2.45 -8.79 -20.55
C VAL A 87 2.50 -9.75 -21.74
N LYS A 88 2.69 -9.25 -22.97
CA LYS A 88 2.80 -10.09 -24.17
C LYS A 88 4.04 -10.98 -24.12
N GLU A 89 5.18 -10.43 -23.73
CA GLU A 89 6.43 -11.18 -23.52
C GLU A 89 6.27 -12.23 -22.41
N TRP A 90 5.67 -11.87 -21.28
CA TRP A 90 5.41 -12.79 -20.18
C TRP A 90 4.49 -13.95 -20.57
N ARG A 91 3.42 -13.68 -21.34
CA ARG A 91 2.55 -14.74 -21.89
C ARG A 91 3.28 -15.63 -22.88
N ALA A 92 4.11 -15.06 -23.75
CA ALA A 92 4.90 -15.82 -24.72
C ALA A 92 5.91 -16.74 -24.04
N ALA A 93 6.62 -16.26 -23.01
CA ALA A 93 7.55 -17.06 -22.22
C ALA A 93 6.86 -18.22 -21.50
N ARG A 94 5.64 -17.99 -20.97
CA ARG A 94 4.86 -19.03 -20.29
C ARG A 94 4.27 -20.07 -21.25
N ALA A 95 3.94 -19.66 -22.48
CA ALA A 95 3.53 -20.58 -23.54
C ALA A 95 4.70 -21.42 -24.09
N GLY A 96 5.93 -20.88 -24.09
CA GLY A 96 7.15 -21.62 -24.42
C GLY A 96 7.49 -22.71 -23.40
N TYR A 97 7.35 -22.42 -22.11
CA TYR A 97 7.59 -23.38 -21.02
C TYR A 97 6.70 -24.63 -21.08
N GLY A 98 5.46 -24.51 -21.60
CA GLY A 98 4.58 -25.66 -21.79
C GLY A 98 4.98 -26.59 -22.94
N LYS A 99 5.84 -26.12 -23.84
CA LYS A 99 6.29 -26.87 -25.03
C LYS A 99 7.58 -27.66 -24.79
N GLU A 100 8.36 -27.29 -23.78
CA GLU A 100 9.66 -27.89 -23.45
C GLU A 100 9.62 -28.88 -22.28
N LEU A 101 8.46 -29.09 -21.64
CA LEU A 101 8.34 -30.16 -20.64
C LEU A 101 8.57 -31.51 -21.33
N PRO A 102 9.63 -32.28 -20.96
CA PRO A 102 9.75 -33.63 -21.44
C PRO A 102 8.52 -34.38 -20.94
N SER A 103 7.73 -34.93 -21.86
CA SER A 103 6.68 -35.88 -21.51
C SER A 103 7.36 -37.01 -20.78
N ILE A 104 7.25 -37.03 -19.45
CA ILE A 104 7.70 -38.15 -18.64
C ILE A 104 6.79 -39.30 -19.04
N SER A 105 7.24 -40.08 -20.03
CA SER A 105 6.64 -41.34 -20.40
C SER A 105 6.91 -42.28 -19.25
N VAL A 106 5.95 -42.37 -18.33
CA VAL A 106 5.92 -43.44 -17.34
C VAL A 106 5.58 -44.71 -18.11
N SER A 107 6.60 -45.50 -18.39
CA SER A 107 6.54 -46.87 -18.89
C SER A 107 6.18 -47.84 -17.77
#